data_AF-A0A8H3X4H2-F1
#
_entry.id   AF-A0A8H3X4H2-F1
#
_cell.length_a   1.000
_cell.length_b   1.000
_cell.length_c   1.000
_cell.angle_alpha   90.00
_cell.angle_beta   90.00
_cell.angle_gamma   90.00
#
_symmetry.space_group_name_H-M   'P 1'
#
loop_
_entity.id
_entity.type
_entity.pdbx_description
1 polymer ?
#
loop_
_entity_poly.entity_id
_entity_poly.type
_entity_poly.pdbx_seq_one_letter_code
_entity_poly.pdbx_strand_id
1 'polypeptide(L)'
;MTWLTQTQSQSALTYLKYAATLLPNSLIVYIGGHSGTSLNISLTNMTQIQIFDTKLFIWSTKLASGSIIASYIRMVTQLSKTKLC
;
A
#
# COMPACT_ATOMS: atom_id res chain seq x y z
N MET A 1 23.50 -13.65 5.20
CA MET A 1 22.41 -12.78 4.72
C MET A 1 22.41 -11.54 5.58
N THR A 2 22.61 -10.37 4.98
CA THR A 2 22.81 -9.10 5.71
C THR A 2 21.58 -8.23 5.46
N TRP A 3 20.90 -7.84 6.54
CA TRP A 3 19.79 -6.88 6.44
C TRP A 3 20.37 -5.48 6.28
N LEU A 4 19.85 -4.74 5.29
CA LEU A 4 20.19 -3.34 5.09
C LEU A 4 18.90 -2.52 5.13
N THR A 5 18.88 -1.49 5.97
CA THR A 5 17.80 -0.50 5.97
C THR A 5 18.11 0.53 4.91
N GLN A 6 17.26 0.63 3.90
CA GLN A 6 17.48 1.57 2.80
C GLN A 6 17.03 2.98 3.22
N THR A 7 17.91 3.96 3.07
CA THR A 7 17.60 5.38 3.29
C THR A 7 16.74 5.88 2.13
N GLN A 8 15.51 6.29 2.44
CA GLN A 8 14.60 6.88 1.46
C GLN A 8 14.64 8.41 1.56
N SER A 9 14.62 9.10 0.42
CA SER A 9 14.58 10.57 0.35
C SER A 9 13.22 11.15 0.79
N GLN A 10 12.16 10.34 0.78
CA GLN A 10 10.81 10.75 1.08
C GLN A 10 10.37 10.12 2.40
N SER A 11 9.65 10.88 3.23
CA SER A 11 9.06 10.32 4.46
C SER A 11 8.11 9.19 4.07
N ALA A 12 8.42 7.97 4.51
CA ALA A 12 7.52 6.85 4.37
C ALA A 12 6.20 7.18 5.08
N LEU A 13 5.07 6.94 4.40
CA LEU A 13 3.76 7.19 4.98
C LEU A 13 3.58 6.28 6.21
N THR A 14 3.23 6.89 7.35
CA THR A 14 3.06 6.19 8.64
C THR A 14 1.74 5.45 8.68
N TYR A 15 1.60 4.42 7.85
CA TYR A 15 0.48 3.50 7.94
C TYR A 15 0.82 2.35 8.87
N LEU A 16 -0.13 1.97 9.73
CA LEU A 16 -0.06 0.81 10.60
C LEU A 16 -1.06 -0.25 10.14
N LYS A 17 -0.72 -1.52 10.32
CA LYS A 17 -1.57 -2.68 9.97
C LYS A 17 -2.02 -2.71 8.49
N TYR A 18 -1.17 -2.26 7.58
CA TYR A 18 -1.40 -2.38 6.14
C TYR A 18 -1.01 -3.77 5.61
N ALA A 19 -1.57 -4.14 4.45
CA ALA A 19 -1.08 -5.26 3.66
C ALA A 19 -0.12 -4.74 2.59
N ALA A 20 1.00 -5.43 2.37
CA ALA A 20 1.94 -5.11 1.30
C ALA A 20 2.19 -6.33 0.41
N THR A 21 2.29 -6.12 -0.90
CA THR A 21 2.59 -7.16 -1.88
C THR A 21 3.57 -6.66 -2.93
N LEU A 22 4.62 -7.45 -3.17
CA LEU A 22 5.58 -7.20 -4.25
C LEU A 22 5.04 -7.75 -5.56
N LEU A 23 4.97 -6.89 -6.58
CA LEU A 23 4.59 -7.27 -7.93
C LEU A 23 5.84 -7.59 -8.79
N PRO A 24 5.71 -8.45 -9.83
CA PRO A 24 6.83 -8.81 -10.71
C PRO A 24 7.46 -7.63 -11.46
N ASN A 25 6.78 -6.49 -11.54
CA ASN A 25 7.25 -5.27 -12.20
C ASN A 25 8.08 -4.36 -11.27
N SER A 26 8.56 -4.87 -10.14
CA SER A 26 9.36 -4.11 -9.15
C SER A 26 8.59 -2.99 -8.46
N LEU A 27 7.27 -3.14 -8.35
CA LEU A 27 6.42 -2.26 -7.56
C LEU A 27 5.96 -2.98 -6.30
N ILE A 28 6.02 -2.30 -5.16
CA ILE A 28 5.39 -2.76 -3.93
C ILE A 28 4.08 -2.02 -3.76
N VAL A 29 2.99 -2.75 -3.64
CA VAL A 29 1.65 -2.20 -3.47
C VAL A 29 1.25 -2.32 -2.00
N TYR A 30 0.81 -1.21 -1.42
CA TYR A 30 0.35 -1.09 -0.03
C TYR A 30 -1.14 -0.77 -0.02
N ILE A 31 -1.93 -1.59 0.66
CA ILE A 31 -3.39 -1.48 0.71
C ILE A 31 -3.88 -1.50 2.15
N GLY A 32 -4.79 -0.56 2.46
CA GLY A 32 -5.49 -0.49 3.74
C GLY A 32 -4.64 0.03 4.89
N GLY A 33 -4.95 -0.45 6.09
CA GLY A 33 -4.36 0.03 7.33
C GLY A 33 -5.04 1.28 7.88
N HIS A 34 -4.33 1.98 8.76
CA HIS A 34 -4.72 3.27 9.30
C HIS A 34 -3.49 4.14 9.50
N SER A 35 -3.67 5.45 9.43
CA SER A 35 -2.64 6.43 9.80
C SER A 35 -3.03 7.16 11.09
N GLY A 36 -2.02 7.74 11.74
CA GLY A 36 -2.22 8.52 12.96
C GLY A 36 -1.70 7.84 14.23
N THR A 37 -1.88 8.52 15.36
CA THR A 37 -1.43 8.06 16.68
C THR A 37 -2.54 7.28 17.38
N SER A 38 -2.24 6.61 18.49
CA SER A 38 -3.21 5.85 19.29
C SER A 38 -4.44 6.67 19.71
N LEU A 39 -4.34 8.00 19.74
CA LEU A 39 -5.40 8.93 20.10
C LEU A 39 -6.24 9.41 18.91
N ASN A 40 -5.71 9.34 17.68
CA ASN A 40 -6.37 9.84 16.47
C ASN A 40 -6.12 8.88 15.31
N ILE A 41 -6.92 7.81 15.24
CA ILE A 41 -6.86 6.80 14.18
C ILE A 41 -7.66 7.31 12.97
N SER A 42 -6.99 7.60 11.88
CA SER A 42 -7.62 7.83 10.57
C SER A 42 -7.57 6.55 9.76
N LEU A 43 -8.73 5.98 9.45
CA LEU A 43 -8.81 4.80 8.58
C LEU A 43 -8.35 5.20 7.17
N THR A 44 -7.39 4.45 6.62
CA THR A 44 -6.93 4.70 5.26
C THR A 44 -8.08 4.40 4.29
N ASN A 45 -8.35 5.35 3.39
CA ASN A 45 -9.34 5.12 2.34
C ASN A 45 -8.86 3.99 1.42
N MET A 46 -9.60 2.88 1.35
CA MET A 46 -9.19 1.72 0.54
C MET A 46 -9.21 2.01 -0.97
N THR A 47 -9.83 3.11 -1.42
CA THR A 47 -9.72 3.55 -2.81
C THR A 47 -8.34 4.15 -3.12
N GLN A 48 -7.57 4.57 -2.12
CA GLN A 48 -6.21 5.07 -2.27
C GLN A 48 -5.23 3.93 -2.06
N ILE A 49 -4.62 3.49 -3.16
CA ILE A 49 -3.60 2.44 -3.17
C ILE A 49 -2.24 3.13 -3.27
N GLN A 50 -1.38 2.91 -2.27
CA GLN A 50 -0.02 3.43 -2.31
C GLN A 50 0.89 2.44 -3.01
N ILE A 51 1.77 2.94 -3.87
CA ILE A 51 2.68 2.15 -4.67
C ILE A 51 4.08 2.72 -4.50
N PHE A 52 5.02 1.86 -4.11
CA PHE A 52 6.43 2.17 -4.04
C PHE A 52 7.17 1.53 -5.20
N ASP A 53 7.87 2.35 -6.00
CA ASP A 53 8.73 1.88 -7.07
C ASP A 53 10.12 1.57 -6.49
N THR A 54 10.53 0.30 -6.53
CA THR A 54 11.82 -0.11 -5.94
C THR A 54 13.02 0.19 -6.84
N LYS A 55 12.81 0.65 -8.08
CA LYS A 55 13.88 1.07 -9.00
C LYS A 55 14.13 2.57 -8.89
N LEU A 56 13.06 3.34 -8.84
CA LEU A 56 13.10 4.81 -8.78
C LEU A 56 13.10 5.36 -7.35
N PHE A 57 12.77 4.52 -6.36
CA PHE A 57 12.66 4.90 -4.95
C PHE A 57 11.66 6.04 -4.70
N ILE A 58 10.56 6.04 -5.47
CA ILE A 58 9.50 7.05 -5.38
C ILE A 58 8.19 6.40 -4.94
N TRP A 59 7.42 7.17 -4.17
CA TRP A 59 6.04 6.84 -3.82
C TRP A 59 5.06 7.44 -4.83
N SER A 60 3.98 6.71 -5.12
CA SER A 60 2.86 7.20 -5.90
C SER A 60 1.55 6.67 -5.32
N THR A 61 0.48 7.46 -5.44
CA THR A 61 -0.87 7.05 -5.03
C THR A 61 -1.70 6.82 -6.27
N LYS A 62 -2.32 5.64 -6.37
CA LYS A 62 -3.32 5.35 -7.38
C LYS A 62 -4.71 5.26 -6.75
N LEU A 63 -5.67 5.86 -7.44
CA LEU A 63 -7.08 5.72 -7.11
C LEU A 63 -7.64 4.49 -7.82
N ALA A 64 -8.18 3.54 -7.06
CA ALA A 64 -8.94 2.43 -7.60
C ALA A 64 -10.35 2.90 -7.98
N SER A 65 -10.77 2.64 -9.21
CA SER A 65 -12.14 2.80 -9.66
C SER A 65 -12.92 1.50 -9.41
N GLY A 66 -14.11 1.60 -8.83
CA GLY A 66 -14.94 0.44 -8.49
C GLY A 66 -15.86 0.71 -7.29
N SER A 67 -16.74 -0.24 -6.98
CA SER A 67 -17.61 -0.14 -5.79
C SER A 67 -16.74 -0.07 -4.53
N ILE A 68 -16.99 0.94 -3.70
CA ILE A 68 -16.24 1.18 -2.46
C ILE A 68 -16.57 0.04 -1.49
N ILE A 69 -15.65 -0.91 -1.33
CA ILE A 69 -15.67 -1.77 -0.16
C ILE A 69 -15.21 -0.87 0.99
N ALA A 70 -16.07 -0.61 1.97
CA ALA A 70 -15.71 0.16 3.16
C ALA A 70 -14.50 -0.48 3.87
N SER A 71 -13.61 0.33 4.45
CA SER A 71 -12.36 -0.11 5.08
C SER A 71 -12.59 -1.25 6.08
N TYR A 72 -12.27 -2.48 5.70
CA TYR A 72 -12.29 -3.63 6.62
C TYR A 72 -10.87 -3.98 7.01
N ILE A 73 -10.57 -3.78 8.29
CA ILE A 73 -9.34 -4.24 8.94
C ILE A 73 -9.28 -5.76 8.73
N ARG A 74 -8.27 -6.24 7.97
CA ARG A 74 -8.01 -7.63 7.52
C ARG A 74 -8.58 -8.00 6.14
N MET A 75 -8.21 -7.25 5.12
CA MET A 75 -8.44 -7.66 3.73
C MET A 75 -7.26 -8.52 3.24
N VAL A 76 -7.51 -9.80 2.96
CA VAL A 76 -6.58 -10.69 2.25
C VAL A 76 -6.75 -10.40 0.76
N THR A 77 -5.75 -9.78 0.13
CA THR A 77 -5.77 -9.55 -1.32
C THR A 77 -5.35 -10.81 -2.06
N GLN A 78 -6.30 -11.57 -2.60
CA GLN A 78 -6.02 -12.55 -3.64
C GLN A 78 -5.93 -11.83 -4.99
N LEU A 79 -4.72 -11.70 -5.53
CA LEU A 79 -4.50 -11.14 -6.85
C LEU A 79 -4.78 -12.23 -7.91
N SER A 80 -6.02 -12.36 -8.36
CA SER A 80 -6.33 -13.21 -9.52
C SER A 80 -5.90 -12.49 -10.80
N LYS A 81 -5.06 -13.15 -11.61
CA LYS A 81 -4.69 -12.71 -12.96
C LYS A 81 -5.91 -12.85 -13.88
N THR A 82 -6.82 -11.89 -13.88
CA THR A 82 -7.84 -11.79 -14.92
C THR A 82 -7.42 -10.72 -15.91
N LYS A 83 -7.17 -11.15 -17.15
CA LYS A 83 -6.91 -10.32 -18.33
C LYS A 83 -7.95 -9.20 -18.42
N LEU A 84 -7.48 -7.96 -18.54
CA LEU A 84 -8.27 -6.89 -19.17
C LEU A 84 -8.39 -7.24 -20.66
N CYS A 85 -9.60 -7.56 -21.09
CA CYS A 85 -10.07 -7.37 -22.46
C CYS A 85 -10.97 -6.14 -22.46
#